data_AF-A0A5B6WEF9-F1
#
_entry.id   AF-A0A5B6WEF9-F1
#
_cell.length_a   1.000
_cell.length_b   1.000
_cell.length_c   1.000
_cell.angle_alpha   90.00
_cell.angle_beta   90.00
_cell.angle_gamma   90.00
#
_symmetry.space_group_name_H-M   'P 1'
#
loop_
_entity.id
_entity.type
_entity.pdbx_description
1 polymer ?
#
loop_
_entity_poly.entity_id
_entity_poly.type
_entity_poly.pdbx_seq_one_letter_code
_entity_poly.pdbx_strand_id
1 'polypeptide(L)' 'MKRYTNTAELLRPEITRFATNFIVLERMVRSQKALKEMVTSTKWKMSKYARKKTNWTRDDENH' A
#
# COMPACT_ATOMS: atom_id res chain seq x y z
N MET A 1 -5.22 -5.74 4.37
CA MET A 1 -4.00 -6.50 4.01
C MET A 1 -4.32 -7.95 3.66
N LYS A 2 -4.94 -8.74 4.55
CA LYS A 2 -5.23 -10.18 4.31
C LYS A 2 -5.89 -10.52 2.96
N ARG A 3 -6.76 -9.65 2.44
CA ARG A 3 -7.42 -9.80 1.13
C ARG A 3 -6.51 -9.67 -0.10
N TYR A 4 -5.37 -9.01 0.04
CA TYR A 4 -4.41 -8.80 -1.06
C TYR A 4 -3.15 -9.66 -0.91
N THR A 5 -2.90 -10.19 0.29
CA THR A 5 -1.82 -11.13 0.57
C THR A 5 -2.27 -12.59 0.51
N ASN A 6 -3.52 -12.85 0.07
CA ASN A 6 -4.13 -14.17 0.03
C ASN A 6 -3.89 -14.97 1.32
N THR A 7 -4.22 -14.36 2.47
CA THR A 7 -3.98 -14.88 3.83
C THR A 7 -2.54 -15.24 4.21
N ALA A 8 -1.57 -15.03 3.32
CA ALA A 8 -0.19 -15.34 3.57
C ALA A 8 0.44 -14.32 4.54
N GLU A 9 0.98 -14.82 5.65
CA GLU A 9 1.65 -14.03 6.68
C GLU A 9 3.01 -13.55 6.16
N LEU A 10 3.24 -12.24 6.18
CA LEU A 10 4.46 -11.62 5.63
C LEU A 10 5.69 -11.87 6.51
N LEU A 11 5.50 -12.09 7.81
CA LEU A 11 6.55 -12.32 8.80
C LEU A 11 6.39 -13.73 9.36
N ARG A 12 7.47 -14.53 9.33
CA ARG A 12 7.54 -15.83 10.02
C ARG A 12 8.58 -15.71 11.15
N PRO A 13 8.15 -15.53 12.41
CA PRO A 13 9.06 -15.25 13.52
C PRO A 13 10.09 -16.35 13.79
N GLU A 14 9.82 -17.60 13.41
CA GLU A 14 10.68 -18.76 13.67
C GLU A 14 11.84 -18.94 12.67
N ILE A 15 11.81 -18.24 11.53
CA ILE A 15 12.84 -18.36 10.50
C ILE A 15 13.97 -17.39 10.84
N THR A 16 15.23 -17.84 10.76
CA THR A 16 16.41 -17.01 11.04
C THR A 16 16.29 -15.62 10.40
N ARG A 17 16.77 -14.56 11.06
CA ARG A 17 16.62 -13.16 10.59
C ARG A 17 16.97 -13.00 9.11
N PHE A 18 17.97 -13.73 8.62
CA PHE A 18 18.36 -13.74 7.20
C PHE A 18 17.28 -14.32 6.29
N ALA A 19 16.77 -15.51 6.60
CA ALA A 19 15.74 -16.14 5.78
C ALA A 19 14.39 -15.41 5.92
N THR A 20 14.10 -14.78 7.07
CA THR A 20 12.97 -13.86 7.22
C THR A 20 13.11 -12.66 6.27
N ASN A 21 14.27 -12.01 6.23
CA ASN A 21 14.52 -10.89 5.32
C ASN A 21 14.39 -11.31 3.85
N PHE A 22 14.94 -12.47 3.48
CA PHE A 22 14.85 -12.99 2.11
C PHE A 22 13.40 -13.30 1.72
N ILE A 23 12.64 -14.01 2.56
CA ILE A 23 11.23 -14.34 2.30
C ILE A 23 10.37 -13.06 2.23
N VAL A 24 10.66 -12.06 3.06
CA VAL A 24 9.98 -10.75 3.01
C VAL A 24 10.24 -10.08 1.66
N LEU A 25 11.49 -10.02 1.22
CA LEU A 25 11.84 -9.42 -0.08
C LEU A 25 11.22 -10.19 -1.24
N GLU A 26 11.29 -11.53 -1.22
CA GLU A 26 10.65 -12.39 -2.24
C GLU A 26 9.15 -12.12 -2.31
N ARG A 27 8.47 -12.05 -1.16
CA ARG A 27 7.04 -11.74 -1.09
C ARG A 27 6.71 -10.34 -1.56
N MET A 28 7.54 -9.35 -1.26
CA MET A 28 7.37 -7.98 -1.77
C MET A 28 7.46 -7.94 -3.29
N VAL A 29 8.45 -8.60 -3.88
CA VAL A 29 8.62 -8.68 -5.35
C VAL A 29 7.41 -9.39 -5.97
N ARG A 30 7.01 -10.53 -5.43
CA ARG A 30 5.86 -11.30 -5.94
C ARG A 30 4.53 -10.55 -5.81
N SER A 31 4.36 -9.75 -4.76
CA SER A 31 3.14 -8.96 -4.52
C SER A 31 3.19 -7.55 -5.10
N GLN A 32 4.27 -7.16 -5.80
CA GLN A 32 4.46 -5.81 -6.31
C GLN A 32 3.28 -5.31 -7.16
N LYS A 33 2.75 -6.16 -8.05
CA LYS A 33 1.60 -5.81 -8.91
C LYS A 33 0.34 -5.56 -8.07
N ALA A 34 0.04 -6.45 -7.13
CA ALA A 34 -1.11 -6.32 -6.24
C ALA A 34 -1.02 -5.06 -5.33
N LEU A 35 0.19 -4.71 -4.89
CA LEU A 35 0.43 -3.49 -4.12
C LEU A 35 0.22 -2.23 -4.97
N LYS A 36 0.68 -2.23 -6.23
CA LYS A 36 0.41 -1.14 -7.19
C LYS A 36 -1.11 -0.98 -7.40
N GLU A 37 -1.80 -2.08 -7.68
CA GLU A 37 -3.26 -2.09 -7.87
C GLU A 37 -4.02 -1.60 -6.63
N MET A 38 -3.56 -1.98 -5.43
CA MET A 38 -4.14 -1.51 -4.18
C MET A 38 -4.09 0.02 -4.10
N VAL A 39 -2.93 0.64 -4.38
CA VAL A 39 -2.73 2.10 -4.29
C VAL A 39 -3.42 2.85 -5.43
N THR A 40 -3.57 2.26 -6.61
CA THR A 40 -4.29 2.90 -7.72
C THR A 40 -5.81 2.70 -7.65
N SER A 41 -6.29 1.78 -6.80
CA SER A 41 -7.71 1.44 -6.69
C SER A 41 -8.57 2.64 -6.24
N THR A 42 -9.80 2.71 -6.74
CA THR A 42 -10.82 3.68 -6.30
C THR A 42 -11.07 3.59 -4.80
N LYS A 43 -11.06 2.38 -4.25
CA LYS A 43 -11.19 2.11 -2.81
C LYS A 43 -10.06 2.74 -2.00
N TRP A 44 -8.84 2.76 -2.51
CA TRP A 44 -7.76 3.51 -1.89
C TRP A 44 -8.01 5.01 -2.01
N LYS A 45 -8.32 5.54 -3.19
CA LYS A 45 -8.60 6.97 -3.41
C LYS A 45 -9.70 7.54 -2.50
N MET A 46 -10.71 6.73 -2.18
CA MET A 46 -11.81 7.10 -1.27
C MET A 46 -11.46 6.92 0.22
N SER A 47 -10.30 6.34 0.54
CA SER A 47 -9.86 6.15 1.91
C SER A 47 -9.46 7.49 2.54
N LYS A 48 -9.78 7.67 3.84
CA LYS A 48 -9.32 8.81 4.63
C LYS A 48 -7.80 9.00 4.63
N TYR A 49 -7.05 7.95 4.31
CA TYR A 49 -5.59 7.93 4.25
C TYR A 49 -5.02 8.31 2.88
N ALA A 50 -5.81 8.24 1.81
CA ALA A 50 -5.35 8.58 0.46
C ALA A 50 -5.45 10.08 0.15
N ARG A 51 -5.58 10.93 1.18
CA ARG A 51 -5.77 12.38 1.04
C ARG A 51 -4.72 12.97 0.11
N LYS A 52 -5.19 13.47 -1.04
CA LYS A 52 -4.50 14.54 -1.77
C LYS A 52 -4.97 15.86 -1.16
N LYS A 53 -4.18 16.46 -0.26
CA LYS A 53 -4.37 17.88 0.09
C LYS A 53 -3.87 18.70 -1.10
N THR A 54 -4.78 19.08 -1.99
CA THR A 54 -4.58 20.22 -2.88
C THR A 54 -5.63 21.25 -2.53
N ASN A 55 -5.42 21.93 -1.42
CA ASN A 55 -6.05 23.21 -1.13
C ASN A 55 -5.16 24.31 -1.72
N TRP A 56 -5.24 24.47 -3.04
CA TRP A 56 -5.08 25.79 -3.64
C TRP A 56 -6.50 26.32 -3.81
N THR A 57 -7.04 26.93 -2.76
CA THR A 57 -8.16 27.85 -2.90
C THR A 57 -7.63 29.04 -3.68
N ARG A 58 -7.99 29.11 -4.97
CA ARG A 58 -7.96 30.39 -5.70
C ARG A 58 -9.15 31.17 -5.18
N ASP A 59 -8.91 31.97 -4.15
CA ASP A 59 -9.83 32.99 -3.66
C ASP A 59 -9.80 34.23 -4.57
N ASP A 60 -9.79 34.02 -5.90
CA ASP A 60 -9.64 35.08 -6.91
C ASP A 60 -10.79 35.02 -7.93
N GLU A 61 -12.05 35.09 -7.49
CA GLU A 61 -13.17 35.43 -8.38
C GLU A 61 -14.40 35.84 -7.54
N ASN A 62 -14.42 37.11 -7.12
CA ASN A 62 -15.64 37.92 -7.00
C ASN A 62 -15.22 39.40 -6.81
N HIS A 63 -15.12 40.10 -7.93
CA HIS A 63 -15.40 41.52 -8.04
C HIS A 63 -16.74 41.65 -8.78
#